data_AF-A0A3A9JZT0-F1
#
_entry.id   AF-A0A3A9JZT0-F1
#
_cell.length_a   1.000
_cell.length_b   1.000
_cell.length_c   1.000
_cell.angle_alpha   90.00
_cell.angle_beta   90.00
_cell.angle_gamma   90.00
#
_symmetry.space_group_name_H-M   'P 1'
#
loop_
_entity.id
_entity.type
_entity.pdbx_description
1 polymer ?
#
loop_
_entity_poly.entity_id
_entity_poly.type
_entity_poly.pdbx_seq_one_letter_code
_entity_poly.pdbx_strand_id
1 'polypeptide(L)'
;MMKFAEYKNKILNEISLTLDAVSEEKVDELTEAIRSAGRIFVDGAGRSGYMMRCFAMRLMHLGFRTYFLGETVTPGAREKDILIVGSGSGETVSLVARAKKARKIGCKIAVITISGCCSLSSLADWVIEIPAPTAKIETEYKSIQPMGNLFEQALLLTCEIMIMKIMEKTGISSDEMFKNHANLE
;
A
#
# COMPACT_ATOMS: atom_id res chain seq x y z
N MET A 1 3.73 26.53 22.54
CA MET A 1 3.28 25.23 22.03
C MET A 1 2.36 25.49 20.85
N MET A 2 2.54 24.82 19.71
CA MET A 2 1.64 24.99 18.56
C MET A 2 0.21 24.58 18.90
N LYS A 3 -0.79 25.27 18.34
CA LYS A 3 -2.21 24.93 18.51
C LYS A 3 -2.60 23.76 17.60
N PHE A 4 -3.69 23.06 17.93
CA PHE A 4 -4.23 21.97 17.11
C PHE A 4 -4.41 22.36 15.63
N ALA A 5 -5.01 23.53 15.37
CA ALA A 5 -5.24 24.00 14.00
C ALA A 5 -3.93 24.21 13.20
N GLU A 6 -2.85 24.61 13.87
CA GLU A 6 -1.55 24.80 13.23
C GLU A 6 -0.90 23.45 12.89
N TYR A 7 -0.97 22.46 13.80
CA TYR A 7 -0.52 21.10 13.51
C TYR A 7 -1.31 20.48 12.36
N LYS A 8 -2.65 20.57 12.40
CA LYS A 8 -3.55 20.10 11.35
C LYS A 8 -3.15 20.66 9.99
N ASN A 9 -2.99 21.99 9.88
CA ASN A 9 -2.66 22.62 8.60
C ASN A 9 -1.27 22.19 8.09
N LYS A 10 -0.26 22.07 8.96
CA LYS A 10 1.07 21.59 8.56
C LYS A 10 1.04 20.13 8.09
N ILE A 11 0.35 19.26 8.82
CA ILE A 11 0.22 17.84 8.47
C ILE A 11 -0.49 17.67 7.12
N LEU A 12 -1.63 18.34 6.93
CA LEU A 12 -2.36 18.27 5.66
C LEU A 12 -1.53 18.79 4.49
N ASN A 13 -0.74 19.86 4.70
CA ASN A 13 0.16 20.38 3.69
C ASN A 13 1.29 19.38 3.35
N GLU A 14 1.92 18.76 4.34
CA GLU A 14 2.95 17.73 4.09
C GLU A 14 2.38 16.54 3.32
N ILE A 15 1.19 16.06 3.70
CA ILE A 15 0.50 14.97 3.01
C ILE A 15 0.22 15.35 1.56
N SER A 16 -0.34 16.54 1.32
CA SER A 16 -0.66 17.02 -0.04
C SER A 16 0.58 17.04 -0.92
N LEU A 17 1.65 17.72 -0.46
CA LEU A 17 2.91 17.82 -1.22
C LEU A 17 3.55 16.44 -1.48
N THR A 18 3.42 15.51 -0.53
CA THR A 18 3.91 14.14 -0.70
C THR A 18 3.13 13.39 -1.79
N LEU A 19 1.80 13.53 -1.80
CA LEU A 19 0.94 12.89 -2.79
C LEU A 19 1.12 13.51 -4.19
N ASP A 20 1.35 14.82 -4.28
CA ASP A 20 1.60 15.51 -5.56
C ASP A 20 2.86 14.99 -6.27
N ALA A 21 3.80 14.41 -5.51
CA ALA A 21 5.02 13.83 -6.05
C ALA A 21 4.91 12.32 -6.38
N VAL A 22 3.78 11.68 -6.07
CA VAL A 22 3.53 10.28 -6.44
C VAL A 22 3.19 10.21 -7.93
N SER A 23 3.85 9.31 -8.66
CA SER A 23 3.61 9.13 -10.10
C SER A 23 2.21 8.56 -10.37
N GLU A 24 1.35 9.36 -11.00
CA GLU A 24 0.02 8.93 -11.44
C GLU A 24 0.08 7.74 -12.40
N GLU A 25 1.02 7.73 -13.35
CA GLU A 25 1.22 6.62 -14.29
C GLU A 25 1.48 5.30 -13.56
N LYS A 26 2.33 5.31 -12.52
CA LYS A 26 2.62 4.10 -11.73
C LYS A 26 1.46 3.64 -10.87
N VAL A 27 0.69 4.58 -10.32
CA VAL A 27 -0.57 4.27 -9.63
C VAL A 27 -1.56 3.60 -10.60
N ASP A 28 -1.63 4.08 -11.83
CA ASP A 28 -2.55 3.58 -12.86
C ASP A 28 -2.16 2.20 -13.38
N GLU A 29 -0.88 1.98 -13.65
CA GLU A 29 -0.31 0.68 -14.00
C GLU A 29 -0.64 -0.37 -12.92
N LEU A 30 -0.39 -0.04 -11.64
CA LEU A 30 -0.68 -0.97 -10.54
C LEU A 30 -2.18 -1.19 -10.37
N THR A 31 -2.99 -0.14 -10.51
CA THR A 31 -4.45 -0.25 -10.44
C THR A 31 -4.98 -1.27 -11.46
N GLU A 32 -4.48 -1.24 -12.69
CA GLU A 32 -4.90 -2.19 -13.72
C GLU A 32 -4.38 -3.61 -13.46
N ALA A 33 -3.15 -3.74 -12.93
CA ALA A 33 -2.61 -5.02 -12.51
C ALA A 33 -3.45 -5.68 -11.40
N ILE A 34 -3.92 -4.89 -10.43
CA ILE A 34 -4.81 -5.33 -9.35
C ILE A 34 -6.14 -5.83 -9.93
N ARG A 35 -6.75 -5.09 -10.86
CA ARG A 35 -8.03 -5.47 -11.49
C ARG A 35 -7.94 -6.81 -12.24
N SER A 36 -6.78 -7.09 -12.82
CA SER A 36 -6.52 -8.30 -13.60
C SER A 36 -6.00 -9.48 -12.76
N ALA A 37 -5.75 -9.29 -11.47
CA ALA A 37 -5.14 -10.30 -10.61
C ALA A 37 -6.13 -11.41 -10.20
N GLY A 38 -5.63 -12.65 -10.11
CA GLY A 38 -6.42 -13.78 -9.63
C GLY A 38 -6.68 -13.73 -8.12
N ARG A 39 -5.59 -13.73 -7.33
CA ARG A 39 -5.62 -13.43 -5.89
C ARG A 39 -4.63 -12.32 -5.59
N ILE A 40 -4.98 -11.52 -4.59
CA ILE A 40 -4.18 -10.41 -4.13
C ILE A 40 -3.71 -10.73 -2.71
N PHE A 41 -2.40 -10.83 -2.55
CA PHE A 41 -1.76 -10.91 -1.25
C PHE A 41 -1.24 -9.53 -0.89
N VAL A 42 -1.52 -9.10 0.33
CA VAL A 42 -1.12 -7.79 0.85
C VAL A 42 -0.21 -7.99 2.04
N ASP A 43 0.83 -7.16 2.16
CA ASP A 43 1.80 -7.29 3.22
C ASP A 43 2.36 -5.92 3.67
N GLY A 44 2.81 -5.87 4.92
CA GLY A 44 3.40 -4.71 5.55
C GLY A 44 3.78 -5.03 7.01
N ALA A 45 4.54 -4.15 7.64
CA ALA A 45 4.96 -4.32 9.03
C ALA A 45 4.62 -3.10 9.88
N GLY A 46 4.27 -3.32 11.15
CA GLY A 46 3.90 -2.24 12.08
C GLY A 46 2.75 -1.39 11.55
N ARG A 47 2.88 -0.07 11.64
CA ARG A 47 1.88 0.90 11.17
C ARG A 47 1.60 0.81 9.69
N SER A 48 2.61 0.62 8.84
CA SER A 48 2.40 0.32 7.41
C SER A 48 1.57 -0.95 7.21
N GLY A 49 1.76 -1.97 8.06
CA GLY A 49 0.93 -3.17 8.06
C GLY A 49 -0.55 -2.87 8.29
N TYR A 50 -0.89 -2.00 9.26
CA TYR A 50 -2.28 -1.61 9.49
C TYR A 50 -2.89 -0.84 8.32
N MET A 51 -2.15 0.08 7.69
CA MET A 51 -2.64 0.78 6.48
C MET A 51 -2.89 -0.19 5.33
N MET A 52 -1.99 -1.16 5.15
CA MET A 52 -2.14 -2.21 4.16
C MET A 52 -3.29 -3.18 4.48
N ARG A 53 -3.68 -3.35 5.76
CA ARG A 53 -4.90 -4.07 6.13
C ARG A 53 -6.17 -3.32 5.77
N CYS A 54 -6.20 -2.00 5.94
CA CYS A 54 -7.30 -1.18 5.45
C CYS A 54 -7.48 -1.37 3.94
N PHE A 55 -6.38 -1.35 3.19
CA PHE A 55 -6.40 -1.60 1.74
C PHE A 55 -6.89 -3.00 1.39
N ALA A 56 -6.38 -4.04 2.08
CA ALA A 56 -6.81 -5.42 1.87
C ALA A 56 -8.32 -5.60 2.11
N MET A 57 -8.85 -4.96 3.17
CA MET A 57 -10.28 -4.98 3.49
C MET A 57 -11.11 -4.27 2.41
N ARG A 58 -10.64 -3.13 1.90
CA ARG A 58 -11.34 -2.38 0.85
C ARG A 58 -11.36 -3.14 -0.48
N LEU A 59 -10.27 -3.82 -0.84
CA LEU A 59 -10.24 -4.73 -1.99
C LEU A 59 -11.20 -5.90 -1.82
N MET A 60 -11.30 -6.47 -0.61
CA MET A 60 -12.30 -7.50 -0.31
C MET A 60 -13.73 -6.95 -0.46
N HIS A 61 -14.01 -5.74 0.02
CA HIS A 61 -15.31 -5.10 -0.17
C HIS A 61 -15.67 -4.90 -1.66
N LEU A 62 -14.67 -4.66 -2.51
CA LEU A 62 -14.84 -4.61 -3.98
C LEU A 62 -15.04 -5.99 -4.64
N GLY A 63 -15.00 -7.08 -3.88
CA GLY A 63 -15.20 -8.44 -4.37
C GLY A 63 -13.91 -9.16 -4.81
N PHE A 64 -12.73 -8.57 -4.60
CA PHE A 64 -11.47 -9.24 -4.92
C PHE A 64 -11.10 -10.30 -3.88
N ARG A 65 -10.46 -11.37 -4.35
CA ARG A 65 -9.89 -12.42 -3.49
C ARG A 65 -8.61 -11.92 -2.84
N THR A 66 -8.76 -11.24 -1.71
CA THR A 66 -7.67 -10.51 -1.05
C THR A 66 -7.34 -11.12 0.31
N TYR A 67 -6.04 -11.26 0.59
CA TYR A 67 -5.54 -11.87 1.81
C TYR A 67 -4.35 -11.08 2.35
N PHE A 68 -4.29 -10.87 3.66
CA PHE A 68 -3.10 -10.29 4.29
C PHE A 68 -2.15 -11.39 4.76
N LEU A 69 -0.88 -11.33 4.35
CA LEU A 69 0.09 -12.38 4.68
C LEU A 69 0.32 -12.50 6.20
N GLY A 70 0.29 -13.73 6.69
CA GLY A 70 0.44 -14.05 8.12
C GLY A 70 -0.88 -14.20 8.87
N GLU A 71 -2.03 -13.97 8.21
CA GLU A 71 -3.35 -14.19 8.80
C GLU A 71 -3.83 -15.64 8.68
N THR A 72 -4.70 -16.02 9.61
CA THR A 72 -5.23 -17.39 9.80
C THR A 72 -5.77 -18.05 8.54
N VAL A 73 -6.45 -17.30 7.68
CA VAL A 73 -7.16 -17.84 6.50
C VAL A 73 -6.40 -17.59 5.19
N THR A 74 -5.12 -17.21 5.25
CA THR A 74 -4.30 -16.97 4.05
C THR A 74 -4.04 -18.27 3.28
N PRO A 75 -4.54 -18.43 2.04
CA PRO A 75 -4.32 -19.63 1.26
C PRO A 75 -2.92 -19.65 0.63
N GLY A 76 -2.54 -20.77 0.03
CA GLY A 76 -1.31 -20.85 -0.77
C GLY A 76 -1.38 -19.99 -2.04
N ALA A 77 -0.31 -19.24 -2.31
CA ALA A 77 -0.13 -18.46 -3.52
C ALA A 77 0.16 -19.34 -4.75
N ARG A 78 -0.20 -18.84 -5.94
CA ARG A 78 -0.03 -19.50 -7.23
C ARG A 78 0.65 -18.57 -8.23
N GLU A 79 1.07 -19.14 -9.34
CA GLU A 79 1.46 -18.37 -10.53
C GLU A 79 0.31 -17.44 -10.94
N LYS A 80 0.62 -16.20 -11.32
CA LYS A 80 -0.33 -15.11 -11.67
C LYS A 80 -1.05 -14.42 -10.51
N ASP A 81 -0.85 -14.86 -9.27
CA ASP A 81 -1.26 -14.06 -8.10
C ASP A 81 -0.31 -12.84 -7.94
N ILE A 82 -0.79 -11.78 -7.30
CA ILE A 82 0.01 -10.57 -7.01
C ILE A 82 0.27 -10.46 -5.51
N LEU A 83 1.49 -10.07 -5.13
CA LEU A 83 1.86 -9.64 -3.79
C LEU A 83 2.10 -8.12 -3.80
N ILE A 84 1.39 -7.38 -2.94
CA ILE A 84 1.52 -5.93 -2.78
C ILE A 84 2.10 -5.64 -1.40
N VAL A 85 3.27 -5.01 -1.35
CA VAL A 85 4.01 -4.76 -0.11
C VAL A 85 4.13 -3.26 0.16
N GLY A 86 3.63 -2.82 1.30
CA GLY A 86 3.86 -1.47 1.83
C GLY A 86 5.07 -1.45 2.76
N SER A 87 6.17 -0.82 2.36
CA SER A 87 7.36 -0.71 3.21
C SER A 87 8.15 0.57 2.94
N GLY A 88 8.15 1.49 3.92
CA GLY A 88 8.87 2.75 3.78
C GLY A 88 10.34 2.58 3.40
N SER A 89 11.11 1.80 4.16
CA SER A 89 12.54 1.60 3.86
C SER A 89 12.81 0.61 2.72
N GLY A 90 11.86 -0.26 2.37
CA GLY A 90 12.13 -1.34 1.41
C GLY A 90 13.01 -2.48 1.93
N GLU A 91 13.50 -2.40 3.17
CA GLU A 91 14.54 -3.28 3.74
C GLU A 91 14.05 -4.17 4.90
N THR A 92 12.76 -4.16 5.22
CA THR A 92 12.25 -4.98 6.33
C THR A 92 12.48 -6.47 6.02
N VAL A 93 13.37 -7.13 6.78
CA VAL A 93 13.86 -8.48 6.51
C VAL A 93 12.74 -9.50 6.25
N SER A 94 11.69 -9.49 7.07
CA SER A 94 10.55 -10.40 6.91
C SER A 94 9.74 -10.15 5.63
N LEU A 95 9.62 -8.90 5.18
CA LEU A 95 8.95 -8.54 3.92
C LEU A 95 9.81 -8.95 2.73
N VAL A 96 11.12 -8.67 2.77
CA VAL A 96 12.06 -9.09 1.72
C VAL A 96 12.07 -10.62 1.57
N ALA A 97 12.08 -11.36 2.68
CA ALA A 97 12.05 -12.82 2.65
C ALA A 97 10.75 -13.36 2.01
N ARG A 98 9.59 -12.78 2.36
CA ARG A 98 8.29 -13.14 1.78
C ARG A 98 8.21 -12.79 0.30
N ALA A 99 8.69 -11.62 -0.12
CA ALA A 99 8.77 -11.23 -1.52
C ALA A 99 9.67 -12.18 -2.34
N LYS A 100 10.85 -12.56 -1.84
CA LYS A 100 11.71 -13.57 -2.49
C LYS A 100 10.99 -14.90 -2.66
N LYS A 101 10.20 -15.33 -1.68
CA LYS A 101 9.42 -16.57 -1.77
C LYS A 101 8.28 -16.46 -2.79
N ALA A 102 7.56 -15.34 -2.82
CA ALA A 102 6.51 -15.07 -3.80
C ALA A 102 7.07 -15.08 -5.24
N ARG A 103 8.21 -14.43 -5.49
CA ARG A 103 8.90 -14.46 -6.79
C ARG A 103 9.26 -15.89 -7.22
N LYS A 104 9.76 -16.73 -6.29
CA LYS A 104 10.06 -18.16 -6.57
C LYS A 104 8.81 -18.98 -6.93
N ILE A 105 7.62 -18.59 -6.46
CA ILE A 105 6.35 -19.23 -6.80
C ILE A 105 5.83 -18.76 -8.17
N GLY A 106 6.36 -17.64 -8.70
CA GLY A 106 5.88 -17.02 -9.93
C GLY A 106 4.79 -15.97 -9.70
N CYS A 107 4.64 -15.47 -8.48
CA CYS A 107 3.76 -14.33 -8.22
C CYS A 107 4.38 -13.06 -8.78
N LYS A 108 3.52 -12.13 -9.20
CA LYS A 108 3.90 -10.76 -9.49
C LYS A 108 4.02 -9.95 -8.20
N ILE A 109 4.89 -8.95 -8.18
CA ILE A 109 5.20 -8.19 -6.97
C ILE A 109 5.04 -6.70 -7.23
N ALA A 110 4.27 -6.02 -6.40
CA ALA A 110 4.17 -4.58 -6.33
C ALA A 110 4.70 -4.08 -4.99
N VAL A 111 5.44 -2.97 -5.01
CA VAL A 111 6.04 -2.38 -3.82
C VAL A 111 5.67 -0.90 -3.76
N ILE A 112 5.14 -0.47 -2.62
CA ILE A 112 4.93 0.94 -2.28
C ILE A 112 5.95 1.31 -1.20
N THR A 113 6.85 2.24 -1.52
CA THR A 113 8.06 2.50 -0.71
C THR A 113 8.52 3.94 -0.83
N ILE A 114 9.48 4.37 0.00
CA ILE A 114 10.08 5.71 -0.09
C ILE A 114 11.11 5.79 -1.22
N SER A 115 11.81 4.70 -1.51
CA SER A 115 12.90 4.68 -2.50
C SER A 115 12.77 3.51 -3.48
N GLY A 116 12.83 3.82 -4.77
CA GLY A 116 12.88 2.86 -5.86
C GLY A 116 14.17 2.06 -5.94
N CYS A 117 15.18 2.38 -5.11
CA CYS A 117 16.47 1.67 -5.06
C CYS A 117 16.64 0.92 -3.73
N CYS A 118 15.84 -0.12 -3.49
CA CYS A 118 15.89 -0.95 -2.29
C CYS A 118 15.77 -2.46 -2.60
N SER A 119 15.98 -3.30 -1.59
CA SER A 119 15.86 -4.77 -1.70
C SER A 119 14.49 -5.19 -2.24
N LEU A 120 13.40 -4.58 -1.76
CA LEU A 120 12.05 -4.90 -2.23
C LEU A 120 11.81 -4.44 -3.67
N SER A 121 12.27 -3.24 -4.08
CA SER A 121 12.06 -2.75 -5.44
C SER A 121 12.80 -3.59 -6.49
N SER A 122 13.99 -4.13 -6.14
CA SER A 122 14.71 -5.08 -7.01
C SER A 122 13.93 -6.40 -7.27
N LEU A 123 12.95 -6.68 -6.41
CA LEU A 123 12.07 -7.84 -6.48
C LEU A 123 10.74 -7.54 -7.20
N ALA A 124 10.42 -6.27 -7.42
CA ALA A 124 9.12 -5.83 -7.87
C ALA A 124 8.97 -5.82 -9.40
N ASP A 125 7.76 -6.08 -9.87
CA ASP A 125 7.29 -5.78 -11.22
C ASP A 125 6.75 -4.33 -11.30
N TRP A 126 6.19 -3.82 -10.19
CA TRP A 126 5.71 -2.43 -10.06
C TRP A 126 6.25 -1.76 -8.79
N VAL A 127 6.69 -0.51 -8.93
CA VAL A 127 7.17 0.30 -7.81
C VAL A 127 6.43 1.63 -7.81
N ILE A 128 5.82 1.96 -6.67
CA ILE A 128 5.28 3.29 -6.37
C ILE A 128 6.15 3.91 -5.31
N GLU A 129 6.77 5.04 -5.65
CA GLU A 129 7.59 5.83 -4.73
C GLU A 129 6.72 6.91 -4.06
N ILE A 130 6.77 6.95 -2.72
CA ILE A 130 6.12 7.96 -1.89
C ILE A 130 7.24 8.73 -1.16
N PRO A 131 7.60 9.93 -1.62
CA PRO A 131 8.74 10.67 -1.10
C PRO A 131 8.45 11.20 0.32
N ALA A 132 8.97 10.53 1.33
CA ALA A 132 8.76 10.87 2.74
C ALA A 132 9.98 10.49 3.59
N PRO A 133 10.20 11.12 4.75
CA PRO A 133 11.29 10.73 5.64
C PRO A 133 11.02 9.39 6.33
N THR A 134 12.09 8.74 6.77
CA THR A 134 12.02 7.60 7.67
C THR A 134 13.26 7.52 8.55
N ALA A 135 13.13 6.93 9.73
CA ALA A 135 14.26 6.75 10.65
C ALA A 135 15.20 5.58 10.24
N LYS A 136 14.87 4.85 9.17
CA LYS A 136 15.57 3.61 8.78
C LYS A 136 16.57 3.75 7.63
N ILE A 137 16.45 4.82 6.84
CA ILE A 137 17.34 5.15 5.73
C ILE A 137 17.51 6.67 5.68
N GLU A 138 18.64 7.14 5.14
CA GLU A 138 18.86 8.57 4.96
C GLU A 138 18.03 9.11 3.79
N THR A 139 17.35 10.23 4.01
CA THR A 139 16.49 10.87 3.01
C THR A 139 16.65 12.38 3.09
N GLU A 140 16.55 13.09 1.96
CA GLU A 140 16.52 14.55 1.95
C GLU A 140 15.19 15.14 2.46
N TYR A 141 14.14 14.33 2.50
CA TYR A 141 12.82 14.70 2.96
C TYR A 141 12.80 15.00 4.46
N LYS A 142 11.97 15.97 4.85
CA LYS A 142 11.76 16.38 6.24
C LYS A 142 10.28 16.43 6.55
N SER A 143 9.94 16.11 7.79
CA SER A 143 8.57 16.19 8.28
C SER A 143 8.59 16.63 9.74
N ILE A 144 7.59 17.40 10.13
CA ILE A 144 7.32 17.68 11.55
C ILE A 144 6.80 16.45 12.29
N GLN A 145 6.38 15.43 11.55
CA GLN A 145 5.75 14.22 12.07
C GLN A 145 6.83 13.20 12.44
N PRO A 146 6.59 12.39 13.47
CA PRO A 146 7.60 11.47 13.97
C PRO A 146 7.82 10.29 13.01
N MET A 147 9.08 9.83 12.95
CA MET A 147 9.47 8.57 12.31
C MET A 147 9.00 8.48 10.84
N GLY A 148 8.20 7.47 10.49
CA GLY A 148 7.65 7.26 9.15
C GLY A 148 6.19 7.66 9.00
N ASN A 149 5.64 8.50 9.89
CA ASN A 149 4.21 8.80 9.94
C ASN A 149 3.68 9.42 8.62
N LEU A 150 4.46 10.32 8.01
CA LEU A 150 4.09 10.94 6.73
C LEU A 150 3.96 9.88 5.63
N PHE A 151 4.91 8.95 5.53
CA PHE A 151 4.85 7.83 4.59
C PHE A 151 3.60 6.97 4.83
N GLU A 152 3.27 6.65 6.08
CA GLU A 152 2.13 5.78 6.40
C GLU A 152 0.78 6.43 6.08
N GLN A 153 0.64 7.73 6.32
CA GLN A 153 -0.56 8.49 5.93
C GLN A 153 -0.69 8.55 4.41
N ALA A 154 0.39 8.89 3.71
CA ALA A 154 0.40 8.92 2.25
C ALA A 154 0.13 7.52 1.67
N LEU A 155 0.71 6.45 2.24
CA LEU A 155 0.45 5.06 1.85
C LEU A 155 -1.04 4.72 1.93
N LEU A 156 -1.71 5.06 3.04
CA LEU A 156 -3.16 4.83 3.17
C LEU A 156 -3.94 5.58 2.09
N LEU A 157 -3.61 6.85 1.85
CA LEU A 157 -4.32 7.68 0.87
C LEU A 157 -4.05 7.24 -0.57
N THR A 158 -2.83 6.86 -0.92
CA THR A 158 -2.50 6.25 -2.22
C THR A 158 -3.30 4.96 -2.43
N CYS A 159 -3.44 4.12 -1.40
CA CYS A 159 -4.28 2.93 -1.44
C CYS A 159 -5.77 3.27 -1.66
N GLU A 160 -6.34 4.23 -0.92
CA GLU A 160 -7.74 4.63 -1.11
C GLU A 160 -7.97 5.30 -2.48
N ILE A 161 -7.00 6.04 -3.02
CA ILE A 161 -7.06 6.57 -4.39
C ILE A 161 -7.13 5.42 -5.41
N MET A 162 -6.29 4.38 -5.27
CA MET A 162 -6.38 3.20 -6.13
C MET A 162 -7.76 2.54 -6.05
N ILE A 163 -8.34 2.43 -4.85
CA ILE A 163 -9.70 1.91 -4.67
C ILE A 163 -10.72 2.75 -5.44
N MET A 164 -10.67 4.08 -5.30
CA MET A 164 -11.58 4.98 -6.01
C MET A 164 -11.45 4.84 -7.53
N LYS A 165 -10.22 4.71 -8.05
CA LYS A 165 -9.97 4.47 -9.47
C LYS A 165 -10.49 3.10 -9.93
N ILE A 166 -10.42 2.07 -9.07
CA ILE A 166 -11.05 0.77 -9.37
C ILE A 166 -12.56 0.90 -9.43
N MET A 167 -13.19 1.56 -8.44
CA MET A 167 -14.63 1.81 -8.42
C MET A 167 -15.12 2.52 -9.69
N GLU A 168 -14.42 3.59 -10.10
CA GLU A 168 -14.73 4.32 -11.34
C GLU A 168 -14.66 3.41 -12.57
N LYS A 169 -13.63 2.58 -12.67
CA LYS A 169 -13.43 1.66 -13.82
C LYS A 169 -14.37 0.46 -13.83
N THR A 170 -14.89 0.03 -12.69
CA THR A 170 -15.79 -1.14 -12.58
C THR A 170 -17.26 -0.76 -12.45
N GLY A 171 -17.56 0.50 -12.14
CA GLY A 171 -18.91 0.97 -11.85
C GLY A 171 -19.45 0.53 -10.48
N ILE A 172 -18.62 -0.09 -9.63
CA ILE A 172 -19.03 -0.57 -8.31
C ILE A 172 -19.23 0.63 -7.37
N SER A 173 -20.43 0.75 -6.82
CA SER A 173 -20.82 1.80 -5.89
C SER A 173 -20.42 1.48 -4.44
N SER A 174 -20.39 2.52 -3.58
CA SER A 174 -20.17 2.33 -2.14
C SER A 174 -21.22 1.42 -1.49
N ASP A 175 -22.47 1.47 -1.95
CA ASP A 175 -23.55 0.61 -1.45
C ASP A 175 -23.34 -0.85 -1.83
N GLU A 176 -22.80 -1.13 -3.01
CA GLU A 176 -22.42 -2.48 -3.41
C GLU A 176 -21.24 -3.01 -2.59
N MET A 177 -20.25 -2.16 -2.32
CA MET A 177 -19.15 -2.52 -1.42
C MET A 177 -19.64 -2.87 -0.02
N PHE A 178 -20.62 -2.13 0.49
CA PHE A 178 -21.20 -2.34 1.82
C PHE A 178 -21.86 -3.71 1.97
N LYS A 179 -22.35 -4.33 0.88
CA LYS A 179 -22.91 -5.69 0.91
C LYS A 179 -21.88 -6.76 1.29
N ASN A 180 -20.59 -6.47 1.07
CA ASN A 180 -19.48 -7.35 1.44
C ASN A 180 -18.85 -6.98 2.80
N HIS A 181 -19.36 -5.95 3.48
CA HIS A 181 -18.90 -5.57 4.82
C HIS A 181 -19.32 -6.62 5.87
N ALA A 182 -18.52 -6.78 6.92
CA ALA A 182 -18.88 -7.63 8.04
C ALA A 182 -20.19 -7.18 8.71
N ASN A 183 -21.00 -8.13 9.17
CA ASN A 183 -22.31 -7.86 9.78
C ASN A 183 -22.55 -8.63 11.10
N LEU A 184 -21.49 -9.20 11.69
CA LEU A 184 -21.53 -10.01 12.91
C LEU A 184 -20.42 -9.61 13.90
N GLU A 185 -20.19 -8.31 14.08
CA GLU A 185 -19.15 -7.77 14.98
C GLU A 185 -19.46 -8.00 16.47
#